data_AF-A0A956PR33-F1
#
_entry.id   AF-A0A956PR33-F1
#
_cell.length_a   1.000
_cell.length_b   1.000
_cell.length_c   1.000
_cell.angle_alpha   90.00
_cell.angle_beta   90.00
_cell.angle_gamma   90.00
#
_symmetry.space_group_name_H-M   'P 1'
#
loop_
_entity.id
_entity.type
_entity.pdbx_description
1 polymer ?
#
loop_
_entity_poly.entity_id
_entity_poly.type
_entity_poly.pdbx_seq_one_letter_code
_entity_poly.pdbx_strand_id
1 'polypeptide(L)'
;MSALDFREIRIGVINALCSDEELLEELVLKGGNALALVHGIGARTSLDLDFSMKGNFEADLEGAKEKLKTALSEHFQAEGYVVFDLSFERKPNRPKREDWFGYRLEFKLLSQEQYEKLSEPSAKSREAAVTGPGQKRVFSIDFSCHEYTQPKVEYELNDYPVFAYRPSGHKSRFCYSSVLRAMF
;
A
#
# COMPACT_ATOMS: atom_id res chain seq x y z
N MET A 1 18.33 9.63 14.47
CA MET A 1 17.32 8.65 14.01
C MET A 1 17.96 7.85 12.88
N SER A 2 17.88 6.52 12.94
CA SER A 2 18.28 5.69 11.79
C SER A 2 17.30 5.92 10.65
N ALA A 3 17.76 5.85 9.40
CA ALA A 3 16.85 5.88 8.26
C ALA A 3 15.91 4.67 8.33
N LEU A 4 14.60 4.89 8.14
CA LEU A 4 13.62 3.82 8.08
C LEU A 4 14.03 2.77 7.05
N ASP A 5 13.99 1.51 7.46
CA ASP A 5 14.17 0.39 6.55
C ASP A 5 12.86 0.06 5.80
N PHE A 6 12.96 -0.76 4.75
CA PHE A 6 11.81 -1.11 3.91
C PHE A 6 10.68 -1.83 4.66
N ARG A 7 11.02 -2.57 5.72
CA ARG A 7 10.02 -3.26 6.54
C ARG A 7 9.27 -2.25 7.40
N GLU A 8 9.99 -1.31 8.02
CA GLU A 8 9.38 -0.24 8.81
C GLU A 8 8.43 0.60 7.97
N ILE A 9 8.82 0.98 6.75
CA ILE A 9 7.94 1.78 5.88
C ILE A 9 6.68 1.00 5.47
N ARG A 10 6.79 -0.29 5.14
CA ARG A 10 5.60 -1.10 4.80
C ARG A 10 4.65 -1.25 5.99
N ILE A 11 5.19 -1.50 7.18
CA ILE A 11 4.38 -1.58 8.39
C ILE A 11 3.73 -0.22 8.67
N GLY A 12 4.48 0.88 8.53
CA GLY A 12 3.95 2.22 8.72
C GLY A 12 2.82 2.56 7.73
N VAL A 13 2.94 2.16 6.46
CA VAL A 13 1.86 2.31 5.49
C VAL A 13 0.62 1.49 5.89
N ILE A 14 0.80 0.23 6.28
CA ILE A 14 -0.32 -0.61 6.71
C ILE A 14 -1.01 0.02 7.93
N ASN A 15 -0.24 0.43 8.94
CA ASN A 15 -0.75 1.04 10.16
C ASN A 15 -1.47 2.36 9.84
N ALA A 16 -0.89 3.22 9.00
CA ALA A 16 -1.50 4.46 8.57
C ALA A 16 -2.89 4.23 7.94
N LEU A 17 -2.99 3.29 7.00
CA LEU A 17 -4.25 2.99 6.32
C LEU A 17 -5.26 2.30 7.24
N CYS A 18 -4.81 1.40 8.10
CA CYS A 18 -5.68 0.63 9.00
C CYS A 18 -6.05 1.38 10.30
N SER A 19 -5.49 2.56 10.55
CA SER A 19 -5.87 3.44 11.67
C SER A 19 -7.15 4.23 11.38
N ASP A 20 -7.51 4.42 10.11
CA ASP A 20 -8.77 5.03 9.70
C ASP A 20 -9.86 3.95 9.64
N GLU A 21 -10.96 4.16 10.38
CA GLU A 21 -12.01 3.16 10.54
C GLU A 21 -12.67 2.76 9.21
N GLU A 22 -12.90 3.72 8.31
CA GLU A 22 -13.52 3.44 7.02
C GLU A 22 -12.56 2.67 6.09
N LEU A 23 -11.28 3.06 6.06
CA LEU A 23 -10.27 2.35 5.30
C LEU A 23 -10.06 0.93 5.85
N LEU A 24 -10.03 0.75 7.17
CA LEU A 24 -9.90 -0.56 7.81
C LEU A 24 -11.05 -1.51 7.39
N GLU A 25 -12.29 -1.02 7.35
CA GLU A 25 -13.43 -1.86 6.95
C GLU A 25 -13.36 -2.29 5.48
N GLU A 26 -12.89 -1.41 4.62
CA GLU A 26 -12.87 -1.57 3.16
C GLU A 26 -11.64 -2.31 2.63
N LEU A 27 -10.51 -2.26 3.33
CA LEU A 27 -9.22 -2.80 2.89
C LEU A 27 -8.92 -4.18 3.50
N VAL A 28 -8.43 -5.09 2.66
CA VAL A 28 -7.88 -6.39 3.06
C VAL A 28 -6.48 -6.54 2.47
N LEU A 29 -5.47 -6.67 3.33
CA LEU A 29 -4.09 -6.87 2.90
C LEU A 29 -3.93 -8.24 2.23
N LYS A 30 -3.29 -8.27 1.05
CA LYS A 30 -3.09 -9.48 0.25
C LYS A 30 -1.64 -9.69 -0.18
N GLY A 31 -1.44 -10.76 -0.94
CA GLY A 31 -0.17 -11.06 -1.60
C GLY A 31 0.94 -11.49 -0.65
N GLY A 32 2.18 -11.35 -1.11
CA GLY A 32 3.35 -11.75 -0.35
C GLY A 32 3.48 -10.96 0.96
N ASN A 33 3.15 -9.67 0.95
CA ASN A 33 3.26 -8.81 2.13
C ASN A 33 2.35 -9.27 3.28
N ALA A 34 1.12 -9.70 2.98
CA ALA A 34 0.28 -10.35 3.99
C ALA A 34 0.97 -11.58 4.60
N LEU A 35 1.52 -12.47 3.77
CA LEU A 35 2.19 -13.68 4.24
C LEU A 35 3.43 -13.36 5.10
N ALA A 36 4.27 -12.42 4.69
CA ALA A 36 5.52 -12.14 5.41
C ALA A 36 5.34 -11.26 6.65
N LEU A 37 4.50 -10.21 6.58
CA LEU A 37 4.36 -9.22 7.65
C LEU A 37 3.31 -9.63 8.69
N VAL A 38 2.24 -10.30 8.27
CA VAL A 38 1.14 -10.70 9.16
C VAL A 38 1.30 -12.15 9.63
N HIS A 39 1.63 -13.07 8.72
CA HIS A 39 1.73 -14.50 9.05
C HIS A 39 3.14 -14.98 9.42
N GLY A 40 4.16 -14.15 9.20
CA GLY A 40 5.57 -14.55 9.38
C GLY A 40 6.04 -15.66 8.42
N ILE A 41 5.33 -15.85 7.30
CA ILE A 41 5.58 -16.91 6.31
C ILE A 41 6.32 -16.33 5.09
N GLY A 42 7.48 -16.90 4.77
CA GLY A 42 8.24 -16.59 3.56
C GLY A 42 9.40 -15.60 3.76
N ALA A 43 10.18 -15.38 2.68
CA ALA A 43 11.30 -14.42 2.65
C ALA A 43 10.88 -13.10 1.97
N ARG A 44 11.77 -12.08 2.03
CA ARG A 44 11.59 -10.71 1.49
C ARG A 44 10.58 -10.62 0.33
N THR A 45 9.48 -9.92 0.58
CA THR A 45 8.39 -9.65 -0.36
C THR A 45 8.67 -8.42 -1.21
N SER A 46 7.89 -8.26 -2.28
CA SER A 46 7.86 -7.02 -3.06
C SER A 46 7.68 -5.82 -2.14
N LEU A 47 8.32 -4.72 -2.49
CA LEU A 47 8.10 -3.44 -1.85
C LEU A 47 6.62 -3.05 -1.91
N ASP A 48 6.02 -3.25 -3.08
CA ASP A 48 4.67 -2.80 -3.39
C ASP A 48 3.66 -3.52 -2.49
N LEU A 49 2.74 -2.74 -1.90
CA LEU A 49 1.68 -3.25 -1.06
C LEU A 49 0.43 -3.47 -1.91
N ASP A 50 -0.22 -4.60 -1.67
CA ASP A 50 -1.39 -5.03 -2.40
C ASP A 50 -2.57 -5.15 -1.42
N PHE A 51 -3.65 -4.42 -1.71
CA PHE A 51 -4.90 -4.51 -0.97
C PHE A 51 -6.03 -4.95 -1.89
N SER A 52 -6.92 -5.77 -1.37
CA SER A 52 -8.25 -5.99 -1.95
C SER A 52 -9.23 -5.01 -1.31
N MET A 53 -10.14 -4.48 -2.12
CA MET A 53 -11.19 -3.56 -1.68
C MET A 53 -12.57 -4.21 -1.77
N LYS A 54 -13.39 -4.04 -0.73
CA LYS A 54 -14.78 -4.50 -0.71
C LYS A 54 -15.65 -3.63 -1.64
N GLY A 55 -15.57 -2.32 -1.51
CA GLY A 55 -16.19 -1.34 -2.39
C GLY A 55 -15.24 -0.81 -3.46
N ASN A 56 -15.38 0.47 -3.75
CA ASN A 56 -14.52 1.24 -4.65
C ASN A 56 -14.59 2.73 -4.29
N PHE A 57 -13.73 3.55 -4.90
CA PHE A 57 -13.67 5.00 -4.72
C PHE A 57 -14.27 5.77 -5.91
N GLU A 58 -15.13 5.15 -6.74
CA GLU A 58 -15.64 5.80 -7.95
C GLU A 58 -16.58 6.97 -7.64
N ALA A 59 -17.30 6.92 -6.51
CA ALA A 59 -18.22 7.97 -6.10
C ALA A 59 -17.50 9.28 -5.71
N ASP A 60 -16.30 9.18 -5.13
CA ASP A 60 -15.51 10.34 -4.68
C ASP A 60 -14.01 10.04 -4.68
N LEU A 61 -13.39 10.14 -5.86
CA LEU A 61 -11.97 9.83 -6.02
C LEU A 61 -11.06 10.85 -5.32
N GLU A 62 -11.42 12.14 -5.34
CA GLU A 62 -10.63 13.19 -4.71
C GLU A 62 -10.76 13.14 -3.17
N GLY A 63 -11.96 12.86 -2.64
CA GLY A 63 -12.14 12.61 -1.21
C GLY A 63 -11.37 11.38 -0.73
N ALA A 64 -11.40 10.28 -1.49
CA ALA A 64 -10.58 9.11 -1.21
C ALA A 64 -9.07 9.42 -1.23
N LYS A 65 -8.62 10.20 -2.23
CA LYS A 65 -7.23 10.66 -2.33
C LYS A 65 -6.82 11.47 -1.10
N GLU A 66 -7.62 12.45 -0.67
CA GLU A 66 -7.27 13.23 0.51
C GLU A 66 -7.33 12.42 1.79
N LYS A 67 -8.27 11.49 1.92
CA LYS A 67 -8.29 10.56 3.06
C LYS A 67 -7.01 9.73 3.15
N LEU A 68 -6.61 9.09 2.04
CA LEU A 68 -5.37 8.31 1.95
C LEU A 68 -4.14 9.18 2.24
N LYS A 69 -4.11 10.41 1.72
CA LYS A 69 -3.02 11.36 1.93
C LYS A 69 -2.94 11.80 3.39
N THR A 70 -4.05 12.13 4.03
CA THR A 70 -4.11 12.50 5.45
C THR A 70 -3.61 11.37 6.32
N ALA A 71 -4.16 10.16 6.15
CA ALA A 71 -3.75 8.98 6.92
C ALA A 71 -2.24 8.71 6.83
N LEU A 72 -1.68 8.73 5.62
CA LEU A 72 -0.23 8.57 5.42
C LEU A 72 0.58 9.73 6.02
N SER A 73 0.14 10.96 5.79
CA SER A 73 0.88 12.15 6.23
C SER A 73 0.93 12.24 7.75
N GLU A 74 -0.17 12.01 8.45
CA GLU A 74 -0.23 12.05 9.92
C GLU A 74 0.67 10.99 10.54
N HIS A 75 0.63 9.76 10.02
CA HIS A 75 1.45 8.66 10.51
C HIS A 75 2.95 8.95 10.32
N PHE A 76 3.37 9.26 9.09
CA PHE A 76 4.79 9.48 8.80
C PHE A 76 5.33 10.79 9.39
N GLN A 77 4.48 11.81 9.56
CA GLN A 77 4.86 13.04 10.26
C GLN A 77 5.19 12.76 11.73
N ALA A 78 4.43 11.89 12.40
CA ALA A 78 4.74 11.46 13.77
C ALA A 78 6.10 10.74 13.87
N GLU A 79 6.54 10.11 12.77
CA GLU A 79 7.86 9.47 12.66
C GLU A 79 8.97 10.41 12.14
N GLY A 80 8.68 11.69 11.90
CA GLY A 80 9.65 12.69 11.41
C GLY A 80 9.90 12.64 9.90
N TYR A 81 8.95 12.14 9.12
CA TYR A 81 8.98 12.05 7.67
C TYR A 81 7.87 12.87 7.02
N VAL A 82 8.08 13.26 5.77
CA VAL A 82 7.12 13.98 4.95
C VAL A 82 6.72 13.11 3.76
N VAL A 83 5.42 12.88 3.62
CA VAL A 83 4.80 12.29 2.43
C VAL A 83 4.65 13.38 1.38
N PHE A 84 5.16 13.14 0.17
CA PHE A 84 5.06 14.11 -0.93
C PHE A 84 5.00 13.42 -2.30
N ASP A 85 4.71 14.22 -3.33
CA ASP A 85 4.55 13.76 -4.71
C ASP A 85 3.53 12.62 -4.83
N LEU A 86 2.40 12.79 -4.12
CA LEU A 86 1.35 11.79 -4.03
C LEU A 86 0.45 11.83 -5.27
N SER A 87 0.34 10.69 -5.95
CA SER A 87 -0.59 10.46 -7.05
C SER A 87 -1.57 9.36 -6.69
N PHE A 88 -2.82 9.51 -7.12
CA PHE A 88 -3.86 8.51 -6.94
C PHE A 88 -4.69 8.41 -8.21
N GLU A 89 -4.68 7.23 -8.83
CA GLU A 89 -5.31 7.04 -10.13
C GLU A 89 -6.07 5.72 -10.20
N ARG A 90 -7.24 5.74 -10.86
CA ARG A 90 -7.96 4.53 -11.24
C ARG A 90 -7.15 3.71 -12.24
N LYS A 91 -6.99 2.41 -12.00
CA LYS A 91 -6.30 1.46 -12.88
C LYS A 91 -7.18 0.27 -13.25
N PRO A 92 -7.03 -0.29 -14.46
CA PRO A 92 -6.34 0.30 -15.59
C PRO A 92 -7.10 1.53 -16.14
N ASN A 93 -6.38 2.50 -16.72
CA ASN A 93 -7.01 3.70 -17.33
C ASN A 93 -7.95 3.35 -18.49
N ARG A 94 -7.75 2.17 -19.10
CA ARG A 94 -8.62 1.59 -20.15
C ARG A 94 -8.90 0.14 -19.80
N PRO A 95 -9.96 -0.15 -19.01
CA PRO A 95 -10.28 -1.52 -18.65
C PRO A 95 -10.69 -2.32 -19.88
N LYS A 96 -10.10 -3.51 -20.03
CA LYS A 96 -10.57 -4.50 -21.02
C LYS A 96 -11.90 -5.13 -20.60
N ARG A 97 -12.22 -5.07 -19.31
CA ARG A 97 -13.48 -5.50 -18.71
C ARG A 97 -13.87 -4.50 -17.63
N GLU A 98 -15.11 -4.04 -17.65
CA GLU A 98 -15.62 -3.01 -16.72
C GLU A 98 -15.56 -3.44 -15.25
N ASP A 99 -15.61 -4.76 -14.98
CA ASP A 99 -15.57 -5.34 -13.64
C ASP A 99 -14.15 -5.58 -13.09
N TRP A 100 -13.11 -5.33 -13.90
CA TRP A 100 -11.72 -5.47 -13.46
C TRP A 100 -11.01 -4.13 -13.43
N PHE A 101 -11.07 -3.50 -12.27
CA PHE A 101 -10.39 -2.25 -12.00
C PHE A 101 -9.98 -2.16 -10.52
N GLY A 102 -9.33 -1.06 -10.21
CA GLY A 102 -8.77 -0.77 -8.92
C GLY A 102 -8.15 0.62 -8.95
N TYR A 103 -7.24 0.86 -8.03
CA TYR A 103 -6.54 2.13 -7.89
C TYR A 103 -5.08 1.91 -7.61
N ARG A 104 -4.25 2.85 -8.04
CA ARG A 104 -2.85 2.89 -7.67
C ARG A 104 -2.58 4.20 -6.95
N LEU A 105 -2.04 4.09 -5.75
CA LEU A 105 -1.47 5.20 -4.99
C LEU A 105 0.04 5.13 -5.09
N GLU A 106 0.66 6.24 -5.50
CA GLU A 106 2.12 6.38 -5.47
C GLU A 106 2.49 7.60 -4.63
N PHE A 107 3.58 7.49 -3.88
CA PHE A 107 4.10 8.60 -3.09
C PHE A 107 5.59 8.43 -2.80
N LYS A 108 6.20 9.48 -2.26
CA LYS A 108 7.59 9.51 -1.81
C LYS A 108 7.66 9.90 -0.35
N LEU A 109 8.71 9.46 0.33
CA LEU A 109 9.03 9.84 1.71
C LEU A 109 10.36 10.57 1.73
N LEU A 110 10.48 11.58 2.58
CA LEU A 110 11.75 12.26 2.86
C LEU A 110 11.75 12.64 4.34
N SER A 111 12.91 12.64 5.00
CA SER A 111 12.96 13.14 6.39
C SER A 111 12.52 14.61 6.43
N GLN A 112 11.86 15.01 7.51
CA GLN A 112 11.40 16.38 7.67
C GLN A 112 12.56 17.39 7.56
N GLU A 113 13.70 17.08 8.19
CA GLU A 113 14.91 17.89 8.13
C GLU A 113 15.39 18.11 6.68
N GLN A 114 15.44 17.06 5.86
CA GLN A 114 15.86 17.19 4.46
C GLN A 114 14.79 17.89 3.61
N TYR A 115 13.51 17.63 3.89
CA TYR A 115 12.41 18.26 3.16
C TYR A 115 12.39 19.78 3.35
N GLU A 116 12.74 20.26 4.55
CA GLU A 116 12.84 21.69 4.86
C GLU A 116 14.14 22.32 4.31
N LYS A 117 15.26 21.59 4.33
CA LYS A 117 16.55 22.07 3.79
C LYS A 117 16.56 22.23 2.27
N LEU A 118 15.84 21.37 1.55
CA LEU A 118 15.82 21.37 0.10
C LEU A 118 14.70 22.28 -0.41
N SER A 119 15.01 23.33 -1.15
CA SER A 119 14.00 24.18 -1.80
C SER A 119 13.45 23.55 -3.08
N GLU A 120 14.34 22.94 -3.87
CA GLU A 120 14.03 22.45 -5.21
C GLU A 120 13.27 21.11 -5.20
N PRO A 121 12.11 21.00 -5.86
CA PRO A 121 11.36 19.74 -5.96
C PRO A 121 12.16 18.59 -6.57
N SER A 122 13.04 18.90 -7.52
CA SER A 122 13.93 17.93 -8.17
C SER A 122 14.96 17.37 -7.19
N ALA A 123 15.49 18.19 -6.28
CA ALA A 123 16.41 17.76 -5.23
C ALA A 123 15.68 16.88 -4.20
N LYS A 124 14.48 17.28 -3.77
CA LYS A 124 13.64 16.45 -2.87
C LYS A 124 13.38 15.06 -3.44
N SER A 125 13.07 14.96 -4.73
CA SER A 125 12.85 13.68 -5.40
C SER A 125 14.10 12.81 -5.47
N ARG A 126 15.29 13.39 -5.61
CA ARG A 126 16.57 12.66 -5.64
C ARG A 126 16.97 12.15 -4.26
N GLU A 127 16.61 12.86 -3.20
CA GLU A 127 16.94 12.50 -1.82
C GLU A 127 15.88 11.64 -1.12
N ALA A 128 14.70 11.47 -1.74
CA ALA A 128 13.60 10.64 -1.22
C ALA A 128 14.06 9.25 -0.77
N ALA A 129 13.45 8.70 0.27
CA ALA A 129 13.76 7.37 0.77
C ALA A 129 13.77 6.34 -0.36
N VAL A 130 14.83 5.55 -0.41
CA VAL A 130 14.90 4.43 -1.34
C VAL A 130 13.82 3.44 -0.93
N THR A 131 13.09 2.93 -1.90
CA THR A 131 11.95 2.05 -1.72
C THR A 131 12.26 0.63 -2.24
N GLY A 132 13.24 0.46 -3.12
CA GLY A 132 13.60 -0.89 -3.58
C GLY A 132 14.91 -1.01 -4.35
N PRO A 133 15.13 -2.15 -5.02
CA PRO A 133 16.28 -2.37 -5.89
C PRO A 133 16.38 -1.29 -6.97
N GLY A 134 17.59 -0.99 -7.41
CA GLY A 134 17.82 0.02 -8.46
C GLY A 134 17.57 1.46 -8.03
N GLN A 135 17.62 1.76 -6.72
CA GLN A 135 17.36 3.08 -6.16
C GLN A 135 15.97 3.63 -6.55
N LYS A 136 14.96 2.77 -6.72
CA LYS A 136 13.56 3.23 -6.83
C LYS A 136 13.24 4.05 -5.58
N ARG A 137 12.62 5.22 -5.76
CA ARG A 137 12.28 6.18 -4.67
C ARG A 137 10.77 6.46 -4.57
N VAL A 138 9.97 5.62 -5.23
CA VAL A 138 8.51 5.71 -5.26
C VAL A 138 7.94 4.48 -4.56
N PHE A 139 7.08 4.70 -3.56
CA PHE A 139 6.26 3.67 -2.96
C PHE A 139 4.98 3.53 -3.76
N SER A 140 4.56 2.29 -4.01
CA SER A 140 3.32 1.99 -4.73
C SER A 140 2.42 1.10 -3.88
N ILE A 141 1.15 1.46 -3.83
CA ILE A 141 0.07 0.67 -3.25
C ILE A 141 -0.95 0.41 -4.33
N ASP A 142 -1.26 -0.87 -4.55
CA ASP A 142 -2.28 -1.31 -5.49
C ASP A 142 -3.53 -1.76 -4.73
N PHE A 143 -4.64 -1.11 -5.05
CA PHE A 143 -5.96 -1.45 -4.55
C PHE A 143 -6.72 -2.18 -5.65
N SER A 144 -7.14 -3.42 -5.42
CA SER A 144 -7.92 -4.21 -6.39
C SER A 144 -9.37 -4.32 -5.94
N CYS A 145 -10.30 -3.78 -6.75
CA CYS A 145 -11.73 -3.89 -6.47
C CYS A 145 -12.27 -5.28 -6.83
N HIS A 146 -13.34 -5.69 -6.15
CA HIS A 146 -14.11 -6.91 -6.43
C HIS A 146 -13.33 -8.23 -6.33
N GLU A 147 -12.19 -8.21 -5.64
CA GLU A 147 -11.43 -9.42 -5.31
C GLU A 147 -11.90 -9.96 -3.96
N TYR A 148 -12.34 -11.23 -3.96
CA TYR A 148 -12.79 -12.04 -2.83
C TYR A 148 -12.47 -11.50 -1.43
N THR A 149 -13.28 -10.67 -0.78
CA THR A 149 -12.92 -10.05 0.52
C THR A 149 -13.28 -10.89 1.76
N GLN A 150 -13.77 -12.12 1.58
CA GLN A 150 -14.26 -12.96 2.67
C GLN A 150 -13.90 -14.43 2.46
N PRO A 151 -13.41 -15.16 3.48
CA PRO A 151 -13.23 -14.70 4.85
C PRO A 151 -11.95 -13.87 5.03
N LYS A 152 -12.10 -12.63 5.53
CA LYS A 152 -10.99 -11.84 6.08
C LYS A 152 -10.85 -12.18 7.57
N VAL A 153 -9.61 -12.23 8.05
CA VAL A 153 -9.31 -12.47 9.47
C VAL A 153 -8.60 -11.23 9.99
N GLU A 154 -8.97 -10.81 11.18
CA GLU A 154 -8.30 -9.72 11.89
C GLU A 154 -7.02 -10.24 12.52
N TYR A 155 -5.94 -9.49 12.33
CA TYR A 155 -4.65 -9.70 12.96
C TYR A 155 -4.20 -8.40 13.62
N GLU A 156 -3.27 -8.51 14.55
CA GLU A 156 -2.64 -7.35 15.19
C GLU A 156 -1.23 -7.18 14.62
N LEU A 157 -0.93 -5.97 14.12
CA LEU A 157 0.38 -5.59 13.61
C LEU A 157 0.83 -4.30 14.30
N ASN A 158 1.81 -4.41 15.21
CA ASN A 158 2.29 -3.30 16.04
C ASN A 158 1.15 -2.55 16.76
N ASP A 159 0.25 -3.27 17.42
CA ASP A 159 -0.93 -2.75 18.14
C ASP A 159 -2.04 -2.17 17.23
N TYR A 160 -1.92 -2.27 15.90
CA TYR A 160 -2.98 -1.88 14.96
C TYR A 160 -3.73 -3.10 14.41
N PRO A 161 -5.08 -3.04 14.32
CA PRO A 161 -5.85 -4.07 13.66
C PRO A 161 -5.59 -4.05 12.15
N VAL A 162 -5.36 -5.21 11.55
CA VAL A 162 -5.17 -5.38 10.11
C VAL A 162 -5.97 -6.58 9.64
N PHE A 163 -6.80 -6.38 8.61
CA PHE A 163 -7.45 -7.51 7.94
C PHE A 163 -6.54 -8.10 6.87
N ALA A 164 -6.31 -9.41 6.92
CA ALA A 164 -5.56 -10.13 5.89
C ALA A 164 -6.23 -11.46 5.54
N TYR A 165 -5.90 -11.99 4.36
CA TYR A 165 -6.34 -13.33 3.97
C TYR A 165 -5.76 -14.41 4.89
N ARG A 166 -6.62 -15.36 5.28
CA ARG A 166 -6.16 -16.58 5.95
C ARG A 166 -5.45 -17.47 4.91
N PRO A 167 -4.19 -17.88 5.12
CA PRO A 167 -3.53 -18.87 4.29
C PRO A 167 -4.23 -20.22 4.52
N SER A 168 -5.22 -20.54 3.70
CA SER A 168 -5.86 -21.85 3.76
C SER A 168 -4.88 -22.90 3.23
N GLY A 169 -4.47 -23.85 4.08
CA GLY A 169 -3.72 -25.06 3.68
C GLY A 169 -4.48 -26.00 2.73
N HIS A 170 -5.69 -25.62 2.30
CA HIS A 170 -6.40 -26.22 1.18
C HIS A 170 -6.29 -25.30 -0.03
N LYS A 171 -5.72 -25.83 -1.12
CA LYS A 171 -5.73 -25.19 -2.44
C LYS A 171 -7.17 -24.90 -2.86
N SER A 172 -7.72 -23.75 -2.50
CA SER A 172 -8.83 -23.16 -3.24
C SER A 172 -8.25 -22.83 -4.63
N ARG A 173 -8.66 -23.61 -5.63
CA ARG A 173 -8.14 -23.57 -7.01
C ARG A 173 -8.46 -22.25 -7.75
N PHE A 174 -8.73 -21.17 -7.05
CA PHE A 174 -9.09 -19.87 -7.62
C PHE A 174 -8.07 -18.76 -7.33
N CYS A 175 -7.10 -18.96 -6.44
CA CYS A 175 -6.26 -17.86 -5.93
C CYS A 175 -4.88 -17.69 -6.63
N TYR A 176 -4.59 -18.40 -7.73
CA TYR A 176 -3.27 -18.33 -8.41
C TYR A 176 -3.33 -18.15 -9.93
N SER A 177 -4.47 -17.74 -10.50
CA SER A 177 -4.64 -17.71 -11.97
C SER A 177 -4.36 -16.36 -12.65
N SER A 178 -4.07 -15.27 -11.93
CA SER A 178 -4.00 -13.94 -12.57
C SER A 178 -2.60 -13.33 -12.67
N VAL A 179 -1.59 -13.92 -12.01
CA VAL A 179 -0.20 -13.42 -12.07
C VAL A 179 0.68 -14.24 -13.05
N LEU A 180 0.11 -15.27 -13.70
CA LEU A 180 0.85 -16.19 -14.57
C LEU A 180 0.24 -16.35 -15.98
N ARG A 181 -0.28 -15.24 -16.55
CA ARG A 181 -0.66 -15.15 -17.98
C ARG A 181 -0.34 -13.78 -18.60
N ALA A 182 0.83 -13.25 -18.29
CA ALA A 182 1.44 -12.12 -19.01
C ALA A 182 2.90 -12.39 -19.40
N MET A 183 3.25 -13.66 -19.59
CA MET A 183 4.44 -14.09 -20.32
C MET A 183 3.99 -15.27 -21.19
N PHE A 184 3.51 -14.93 -22.39
CA PHE A 184 3.42 -15.67 -23.66
C PHE A 184 2.29 -15.03 -24.49
#